data_AF-A0A1I6RLJ4-F1
#
_entry.id   AF-A0A1I6RLJ4-F1
#
_cell.length_a   1.000
_cell.length_b   1.000
_cell.length_c   1.000
_cell.angle_alpha   90.00
_cell.angle_beta   90.00
_cell.angle_gamma   90.00
#
_symmetry.space_group_name_H-M   'P 1'
#
loop_
_entity.id
_entity.type
_entity.pdbx_description
1 polymer ?
#
loop_
_entity_poly.entity_id
_entity_poly.type
_entity_poly.pdbx_seq_one_letter_code
_entity_poly.pdbx_strand_id
1 'polypeptide(L)'
;MLPEGPQLFARTGVLTCWWENGLCVMCRRDGVPVIWLGPVIHGARHAPFSSCEPCTGWLVRYVGGYDHDAPAEPTVYGTGELRRPTAEELGLRVVVTALTLLTAAGAAGALWLIFSGRPG
;
A
#
# COMPACT_ATOMS: atom_id res chain seq x y z
N MET A 1 -18.14 7.53 13.65
CA MET A 1 -19.37 8.27 13.31
C MET A 1 -19.08 8.98 11.99
N LEU A 2 -19.51 8.41 10.87
CA LEU A 2 -19.35 9.04 9.55
C LEU A 2 -20.35 10.22 9.47
N PRO A 3 -19.96 11.39 8.95
CA PRO A 3 -20.88 12.52 8.84
C PRO A 3 -21.96 12.21 7.80
N GLU A 4 -23.23 12.20 8.22
CA GLU A 4 -24.41 11.99 7.37
C GLU A 4 -24.74 13.25 6.55
N GLY A 5 -23.79 13.71 5.74
CA GLY A 5 -24.04 14.73 4.72
C GLY A 5 -24.68 14.13 3.46
N PRO A 6 -25.42 14.90 2.64
CA PRO A 6 -25.92 14.42 1.37
C PRO A 6 -24.76 13.98 0.47
N GLN A 7 -24.79 12.73 0.01
CA GLN A 7 -23.82 12.24 -0.96
C GLN A 7 -24.11 12.82 -2.34
N LEU A 8 -23.08 13.41 -2.96
CA LEU A 8 -23.15 14.00 -4.29
C LEU A 8 -22.38 13.12 -5.27
N PHE A 9 -23.04 12.62 -6.31
CA PHE A 9 -22.30 11.99 -7.40
C PHE A 9 -21.66 13.08 -8.25
N ALA A 10 -20.33 13.10 -8.34
CA ALA A 10 -19.63 14.09 -9.15
C ALA A 10 -18.65 13.43 -10.13
N ARG A 11 -18.69 13.96 -11.36
CA ARG A 11 -17.76 13.62 -12.42
C ARG A 11 -16.86 14.83 -12.66
N THR A 12 -15.61 14.70 -12.26
CA THR A 12 -14.56 15.70 -12.51
C THR A 12 -13.72 15.24 -13.70
N GLY A 13 -12.84 16.10 -14.21
CA GLY A 13 -11.87 15.69 -15.24
C GLY A 13 -10.87 14.64 -14.76
N VAL A 14 -10.85 14.34 -13.46
CA VAL A 14 -9.84 13.51 -12.80
C VAL A 14 -10.44 12.21 -12.24
N LEU A 15 -11.62 12.29 -11.61
CA LEU A 15 -12.30 11.14 -11.01
C LEU A 15 -13.82 11.25 -11.13
N THR A 16 -14.47 10.08 -11.19
CA THR A 16 -15.93 9.92 -11.19
C THR A 16 -16.34 9.05 -10.01
N CYS A 17 -16.91 9.64 -8.95
CA CYS A 17 -17.25 8.91 -7.72
C CYS A 17 -18.29 9.69 -6.87
N TRP A 18 -18.65 9.13 -5.72
CA TRP A 18 -19.49 9.77 -4.71
C TRP A 18 -18.65 10.67 -3.80
N TRP A 19 -19.19 11.84 -3.50
CA TRP A 19 -18.59 12.90 -2.70
C TRP A 19 -19.46 13.14 -1.47
N GLU A 20 -18.82 13.52 -0.38
CA GLU A 20 -19.48 13.94 0.86
C GLU A 20 -18.97 15.32 1.28
N ASN A 21 -19.75 16.08 2.04
CA ASN A 21 -19.23 17.30 2.64
C ASN A 21 -18.36 16.95 3.84
N GLY A 22 -17.16 17.53 3.90
CA GLY A 22 -16.26 17.31 5.02
C GLY A 22 -14.98 18.14 4.95
N LEU A 23 -14.01 17.70 5.74
CA LEU A 23 -12.69 18.32 5.83
C LEU A 23 -11.77 17.79 4.72
N CYS A 24 -11.29 18.68 3.86
CA CYS A 24 -10.17 18.36 2.99
C CYS A 24 -8.86 18.44 3.78
N VAL A 25 -8.21 17.30 4.05
CA VAL A 25 -7.02 17.29 4.92
C VAL A 25 -5.78 17.95 4.28
N MET A 26 -5.78 18.15 2.96
CA MET A 26 -4.66 18.80 2.25
C MET A 26 -4.72 20.33 2.37
N CYS A 27 -5.88 20.93 2.09
CA CYS A 27 -6.04 22.39 2.14
C CYS A 27 -6.73 22.90 3.42
N ARG A 28 -7.13 21.99 4.32
CA ARG A 28 -7.81 22.26 5.60
C ARG A 28 -9.12 23.04 5.50
N ARG A 29 -9.74 23.09 4.32
CA ARG A 29 -11.09 23.64 4.15
C ARG A 29 -12.11 22.61 4.61
N ASP A 30 -13.06 23.08 5.41
CA ASP A 30 -14.18 22.29 5.92
C ASP A 30 -15.48 22.62 5.19
N GLY A 31 -16.47 21.73 5.28
CA GLY A 31 -17.77 21.89 4.62
C GLY A 31 -17.69 21.89 3.09
N VAL A 32 -16.60 21.38 2.51
CA VAL A 32 -16.42 21.28 1.06
C VAL A 32 -16.69 19.85 0.61
N PRO A 33 -17.14 19.64 -0.65
CA PRO A 33 -17.18 18.31 -1.22
C PRO A 33 -15.79 17.68 -1.21
N VAL A 34 -15.68 16.50 -0.60
CA VAL A 34 -14.49 15.67 -0.53
C VAL A 34 -14.77 14.25 -1.00
N ILE A 35 -13.72 13.58 -1.45
CA ILE A 35 -13.70 12.15 -1.75
C ILE A 35 -12.77 11.44 -0.78
N TRP A 36 -13.13 10.22 -0.41
CA TRP A 36 -12.24 9.34 0.35
C TRP A 36 -11.19 8.72 -0.58
N LEU A 37 -9.92 8.96 -0.29
CA LEU A 37 -8.78 8.47 -1.06
C LEU A 37 -8.11 7.23 -0.45
N GLY A 38 -8.44 6.90 0.80
CA GLY A 38 -7.85 5.77 1.52
C GLY A 38 -7.54 6.08 2.98
N PRO A 39 -7.01 5.11 3.75
CA PRO A 39 -6.43 5.37 5.05
C PRO A 39 -4.99 5.87 4.92
N VAL A 40 -4.60 6.84 5.78
CA VAL A 40 -3.20 7.21 6.00
C VAL A 40 -2.75 6.68 7.35
N ILE A 41 -1.57 6.07 7.39
CA ILE A 41 -1.03 5.38 8.57
C ILE A 41 0.16 6.16 9.13
N HIS A 42 0.15 6.42 10.43
CA HIS A 42 1.28 7.00 11.16
C HIS A 42 1.34 6.45 12.58
N GLY A 43 2.50 5.95 13.01
CA GLY A 43 2.72 5.50 14.39
C GLY A 43 1.69 4.48 14.91
N ALA A 44 1.45 3.41 14.14
CA ALA A 44 0.42 2.39 14.41
C ALA A 44 -1.03 2.90 14.51
N ARG A 45 -1.28 4.17 14.13
CA ARG A 45 -2.62 4.75 14.01
C ARG A 45 -2.96 4.94 12.54
N HIS A 46 -4.26 4.93 12.23
CA HIS A 46 -4.77 5.25 10.90
C HIS A 46 -5.83 6.34 10.99
N ALA A 47 -5.91 7.18 9.97
CA ALA A 47 -6.92 8.21 9.82
C ALA A 47 -7.44 8.22 8.37
N PRO A 48 -8.72 8.58 8.12
CA PRO A 48 -9.23 8.71 6.77
C PRO A 48 -8.55 9.88 6.05
N PHE A 49 -8.13 9.64 4.80
CA PHE A 49 -7.62 10.65 3.90
C PHE A 49 -8.71 11.08 2.93
N SER A 50 -9.34 12.22 3.22
CA SER A 50 -10.34 12.82 2.35
C SER A 50 -9.82 14.13 1.74
N SER A 51 -10.11 14.38 0.46
CA SER A 51 -9.66 15.60 -0.21
C SER A 51 -10.68 16.17 -1.20
N CYS A 52 -10.65 17.49 -1.41
CA CYS A 52 -11.52 18.18 -2.37
C CYS A 52 -10.96 18.14 -3.80
N GLU A 53 -11.78 18.54 -4.77
CA GLU A 53 -11.45 18.45 -6.22
C GLU A 53 -10.11 19.07 -6.60
N PRO A 54 -9.76 20.30 -6.20
CA PRO A 54 -8.49 20.87 -6.63
C PRO A 54 -7.28 20.12 -6.06
N CYS A 55 -7.41 19.64 -4.82
CA CYS A 55 -6.37 18.87 -4.14
C CYS A 55 -6.20 17.48 -4.74
N THR A 56 -7.31 16.80 -5.05
CA THR A 56 -7.31 15.53 -5.79
C THR A 56 -6.68 15.71 -7.15
N GLY A 57 -7.06 16.75 -7.89
CA GLY A 57 -6.53 17.03 -9.22
C GLY A 57 -5.04 17.35 -9.21
N TRP A 58 -4.55 18.05 -8.18
CA TRP A 58 -3.11 18.20 -7.98
C TRP A 58 -2.43 16.85 -7.69
N LEU A 59 -2.99 16.04 -6.79
CA LEU A 59 -2.42 14.76 -6.39
C LEU A 59 -2.30 13.79 -7.58
N VAL A 60 -3.33 13.71 -8.43
CA VAL A 60 -3.28 12.85 -9.62
C VAL A 60 -2.20 13.29 -10.61
N ARG A 61 -2.01 14.61 -10.79
CA ARG A 61 -0.91 15.12 -11.64
C ARG A 61 0.45 14.83 -11.01
N TYR A 62 0.58 15.00 -9.69
CA TYR A 62 1.81 14.70 -8.96
C TYR A 62 2.18 13.23 -9.10
N VAL A 63 1.25 12.32 -8.80
CA VAL A 63 1.46 10.87 -8.91
C VAL A 63 1.72 10.46 -10.36
N GLY A 64 0.98 11.01 -11.32
CA GLY A 64 1.20 10.70 -12.74
C GLY A 64 2.55 11.17 -13.30
N GLY A 65 3.21 12.13 -12.64
CA GLY A 65 4.57 12.56 -12.97
C GLY A 65 5.65 11.91 -12.09
N TYR A 66 5.28 11.04 -11.16
CA TYR A 66 6.21 10.40 -10.24
C TYR A 66 6.90 9.22 -10.93
N ASP A 67 8.24 9.19 -10.88
CA ASP A 67 9.01 8.05 -11.39
C ASP A 67 8.83 6.85 -10.44
N HIS A 68 7.99 5.91 -10.84
CA HIS A 68 7.71 4.70 -10.06
C HIS A 68 8.84 3.67 -10.10
N ASP A 69 9.76 3.79 -11.06
CA ASP A 69 10.89 2.87 -11.23
C ASP A 69 12.15 3.39 -10.50
N ALA A 70 12.12 4.64 -10.03
CA ALA A 70 13.18 5.18 -9.19
C ALA A 70 13.34 4.32 -7.93
N PRO A 71 14.58 3.95 -7.57
CA PRO A 71 14.82 3.21 -6.34
C PRO A 71 14.27 4.03 -5.17
N ALA A 72 13.39 3.41 -4.37
CA ALA A 72 12.80 4.08 -3.21
C ALA A 72 13.92 4.66 -2.35
N GLU A 73 13.97 5.99 -2.25
CA GLU A 73 14.89 6.63 -1.34
C GLU A 73 14.60 6.12 0.08
N PRO A 74 15.62 5.89 0.91
CA PRO A 74 15.43 5.49 2.29
C PRO A 74 14.44 6.44 2.95
N THR A 75 13.34 5.92 3.49
CA THR A 75 12.39 6.74 4.24
C THR A 75 13.08 7.28 5.48
N VAL A 76 13.43 8.56 5.45
CA VAL A 76 14.07 9.24 6.58
C VAL A 76 13.01 9.49 7.65
N TYR A 77 12.96 8.62 8.66
CA TYR A 77 12.12 8.80 9.83
C TYR A 77 12.94 9.43 10.96
N GLY A 78 12.45 10.52 11.57
CA GLY A 78 13.08 11.11 12.76
C GLY A 78 14.36 11.92 12.47
N THR A 79 15.46 11.61 13.17
CA THR A 79 16.70 12.43 13.25
C THR A 79 17.61 12.39 12.02
N GLY A 80 17.22 11.71 10.93
CA GLY A 80 18.08 11.54 9.76
C GLY A 80 18.86 10.22 9.70
N GLU A 81 18.70 9.33 10.69
CA GLU A 81 19.44 8.07 10.69
C GLU A 81 18.83 7.04 9.72
N LEU A 82 19.65 6.58 8.78
CA LEU A 82 19.37 5.47 7.90
C LEU A 82 19.12 4.19 8.71
N ARG A 83 17.87 3.73 8.75
CA ARG A 83 17.54 2.42 9.32
C ARG A 83 18.04 1.32 8.38
N ARG A 84 19.22 0.76 8.64
CA ARG A 84 19.66 -0.49 7.99
C ARG A 84 18.81 -1.66 8.53
N PRO A 85 18.45 -2.65 7.70
CA PRO A 85 17.80 -3.87 8.17
C PRO A 85 18.67 -4.51 9.24
N THR A 86 18.07 -4.83 10.39
CA THR A 86 18.78 -5.45 11.52
C THR A 86 19.15 -6.89 11.17
N ALA A 87 20.23 -7.41 11.75
CA ALA A 87 20.72 -8.77 11.50
C ALA A 87 19.64 -9.86 11.69
N GLU A 88 18.62 -9.58 12.50
CA GLU A 88 17.44 -10.41 12.74
C GLU A 88 16.56 -10.61 11.49
N GLU A 89 16.36 -9.57 10.67
CA GLU A 89 15.57 -9.66 9.43
C GLU A 89 16.32 -10.44 8.33
N LEU A 90 17.66 -10.38 8.32
CA LEU A 90 18.48 -11.24 7.48
C LEU A 90 18.39 -12.71 7.90
N GLY A 91 18.37 -12.98 9.21
CA GLY A 91 18.17 -14.33 9.74
C GLY A 91 16.85 -14.94 9.29
N LEU A 92 15.75 -14.18 9.36
CA LEU A 92 14.43 -14.64 8.93
C LEU A 92 14.39 -14.98 7.43
N ARG A 93 15.01 -14.14 6.58
CA ARG A 93 15.08 -14.41 5.13
C ARG A 93 15.85 -15.69 4.83
N VAL A 94 16.96 -15.94 5.52
CA VAL A 94 17.74 -17.18 5.35
C VAL A 94 16.91 -18.41 5.75
N VAL A 95 16.20 -18.33 6.88
CA VAL A 95 15.33 -19.41 7.36
C VAL A 95 14.20 -19.71 6.37
N VAL A 96 13.51 -18.68 5.87
CA VAL A 96 12.41 -18.85 4.90
C VAL A 96 12.91 -19.48 3.60
N THR A 97 14.07 -19.02 3.10
CA THR A 97 14.66 -19.58 1.87
C THR A 97 15.05 -21.04 2.05
N ALA A 98 15.68 -21.38 3.18
CA ALA A 98 16.08 -22.75 3.49
C ALA A 98 14.87 -23.70 3.61
N LEU A 99 13.81 -23.27 4.31
CA LEU A 99 12.57 -24.05 4.39
C LEU A 99 11.97 -24.26 3.00
N THR A 100 11.90 -23.24 2.17
CA THR A 100 11.30 -23.33 0.83
C THR A 100 12.04 -24.35 -0.05
N LEU A 101 13.37 -24.33 -0.02
CA LEU A 101 14.20 -25.29 -0.76
C LEU A 101 14.01 -26.72 -0.26
N LEU A 102 13.94 -26.93 1.06
CA LEU A 102 13.69 -28.24 1.66
C LEU A 102 12.33 -28.80 1.24
N THR A 103 11.28 -27.97 1.25
CA THR A 103 9.93 -28.41 0.84
C THR A 103 9.90 -28.77 -0.65
N ALA A 104 10.54 -27.98 -1.50
CA ALA A 104 10.61 -28.25 -2.94
C ALA A 104 11.39 -29.55 -3.24
N ALA A 105 12.52 -29.76 -2.56
CA ALA A 105 13.30 -30.99 -2.69
C ALA A 105 12.52 -32.23 -2.20
N GLY A 106 11.81 -32.10 -1.08
CA GLY A 106 10.94 -33.16 -0.56
C GLY A 106 9.80 -33.52 -1.51
N ALA A 107 9.13 -32.51 -2.09
CA ALA A 107 8.07 -32.73 -3.07
C ALA A 107 8.59 -33.41 -4.34
N ALA A 108 9.75 -32.99 -4.85
CA ALA A 108 10.39 -33.62 -6.01
C ALA A 108 10.79 -35.08 -5.72
N GLY A 109 11.36 -35.35 -4.54
CA GLY A 109 11.73 -36.71 -4.13
C GLY A 109 10.51 -37.63 -3.98
N ALA A 110 9.43 -37.14 -3.37
CA ALA A 110 8.17 -37.89 -3.24
C ALA A 110 7.56 -38.19 -4.62
N LEU A 111 7.56 -37.21 -5.52
CA LEU A 111 7.07 -37.37 -6.89
C LEU A 111 7.89 -38.42 -7.65
N TRP A 112 9.23 -38.39 -7.53
CA TRP A 112 10.11 -39.36 -8.16
C TRP A 112 9.82 -40.79 -7.68
N LEU A 113 9.67 -41.00 -6.36
CA LEU A 113 9.33 -42.31 -5.79
C LEU A 113 7.98 -42.85 -6.26
N ILE A 114 6.98 -41.99 -6.44
CA ILE A 114 5.66 -42.36 -6.96
C ILE A 114 5.75 -42.82 -8.43
N PHE A 115 6.61 -42.18 -9.23
CA PHE A 115 6.79 -42.54 -10.64
C PHE A 115 7.74 -43.72 -10.86
N SER A 116 8.77 -43.90 -10.02
CA SER A 116 9.72 -45.02 -10.12
C SER A 116 9.18 -46.34 -9.54
N GLY A 117 8.14 -46.29 -8.73
CA GLY A 117 7.53 -47.44 -8.05
C GLY A 117 6.40 -48.17 -8.81
N ARG A 118 6.12 -47.83 -10.07
CA ARG A 118 5.19 -48.58 -10.93
C ARG A 118 5.93 -49.68 -11.70
N PRO A 119 5.87 -50.97 -11.29
CA PRO A 119 6.21 -52.06 -12.20
C PRO A 119 5.12 -52.14 -13.29
N GLY A 120 5.54 -52.16 -14.56
CA GLY A 120 4.69 -52.45 -15.70
C GLY A 120 4.34 -53.92 -15.83
#